data_AF-A0A1F5DJY9-F1
#
_entry.id   AF-A0A1F5DJY9-F1
#
_cell.length_a   1.000
_cell.length_b   1.000
_cell.length_c   1.000
_cell.angle_alpha   90.00
_cell.angle_beta   90.00
_cell.angle_gamma   90.00
#
_symmetry.space_group_name_H-M   'P 1'
#
loop_
_entity.id
_entity.type
_entity.pdbx_description
1 polymer ?
#
loop_
_entity_poly.entity_id
_entity_poly.type
_entity_poly.pdbx_seq_one_letter_code
_entity_poly.pdbx_strand_id
1 'polypeptide(L)'
;MDPKEIAEIMESVSEKIPTLIKGVLDSFFSPEAAANIGKSVAVFRKSLIEGGIPESEAQDMTREYLQTLTKWSNVMRDARINTRDE
;
A
#
# COMPACT_ATOMS: atom_id res chain seq x y z
N MET A 1 -25.71 -27.28 -3.14
CA MET A 1 -24.29 -27.12 -2.83
C MET A 1 -24.06 -27.86 -1.52
N ASP A 2 -23.23 -28.88 -1.57
CA ASP A 2 -22.93 -29.74 -0.42
C ASP A 2 -21.90 -29.06 0.50
N PRO A 3 -21.95 -29.23 1.84
CA PRO A 3 -20.94 -28.70 2.76
C PRO A 3 -19.48 -28.97 2.36
N LYS A 4 -19.16 -30.11 1.75
CA LYS A 4 -17.81 -30.42 1.22
C LYS A 4 -17.44 -29.52 0.05
N GLU A 5 -18.36 -29.31 -0.86
CA GLU A 5 -18.19 -28.45 -2.03
C GLU A 5 -17.93 -26.99 -1.61
N ILE A 6 -18.60 -26.52 -0.56
CA ILE A 6 -18.34 -25.21 0.05
C ILE A 6 -16.96 -25.18 0.70
N ALA A 7 -16.56 -26.23 1.42
CA ALA A 7 -15.25 -26.31 2.05
C ALA A 7 -14.11 -26.25 1.02
N GLU A 8 -14.23 -26.98 -0.10
CA GLU A 8 -13.24 -26.96 -1.19
C GLU A 8 -13.12 -25.58 -1.87
N ILE A 9 -14.25 -24.89 -2.07
CA ILE A 9 -14.24 -23.52 -2.59
C ILE A 9 -13.54 -22.58 -1.62
N MET A 10 -13.88 -22.67 -0.33
CA MET A 10 -13.28 -21.82 0.71
C MET A 10 -11.78 -22.08 0.87
N GLU A 11 -11.35 -23.34 0.77
CA GLU A 11 -9.94 -23.73 0.74
C GLU A 11 -9.23 -23.08 -0.45
N SER A 12 -9.76 -23.23 -1.66
CA SER A 12 -9.17 -22.60 -2.87
C SER A 12 -9.11 -21.07 -2.80
N VAL A 13 -10.13 -20.44 -2.20
CA VAL A 13 -10.15 -18.98 -1.98
C VAL A 13 -9.09 -18.58 -0.96
N SER A 14 -8.96 -19.33 0.13
CA SER A 14 -7.98 -19.06 1.19
C SER A 14 -6.53 -19.19 0.70
N GLU A 15 -6.26 -20.06 -0.27
CA GLU A 15 -4.93 -20.20 -0.90
C GLU A 15 -4.62 -19.03 -1.86
N LYS A 16 -5.63 -18.54 -2.57
CA LYS A 16 -5.45 -17.54 -3.64
C LYS A 16 -5.39 -16.11 -3.11
N ILE A 17 -6.18 -15.77 -2.09
CA ILE A 17 -6.22 -14.41 -1.50
C ILE A 17 -4.82 -13.94 -1.05
N PRO A 18 -4.04 -14.71 -0.28
CA PRO A 18 -2.69 -14.30 0.15
C PRO A 18 -1.74 -14.04 -1.02
N THR A 19 -1.89 -14.80 -2.11
CA THR A 19 -1.07 -14.68 -3.32
C THR A 19 -1.42 -13.40 -4.10
N LEU A 20 -2.72 -13.09 -4.23
CA LEU A 20 -3.18 -11.84 -4.84
C LEU A 20 -2.71 -10.62 -4.05
N ILE A 21 -2.84 -10.65 -2.71
CA ILE A 21 -2.34 -9.58 -1.84
C ILE A 21 -0.82 -9.42 -2.00
N LYS A 22 -0.07 -10.54 -2.09
CA LYS A 22 1.39 -10.48 -2.33
C LYS A 22 1.70 -9.78 -3.66
N GLY A 23 1.01 -10.12 -4.75
CA GLY A 23 1.22 -9.51 -6.06
C GLY A 23 0.94 -8.00 -6.08
N VAL A 24 -0.08 -7.55 -5.35
CA VAL A 24 -0.39 -6.11 -5.20
C VAL A 24 0.67 -5.39 -4.36
N LEU A 25 1.20 -6.03 -3.31
CA LEU A 25 2.29 -5.44 -2.52
C LEU A 25 3.61 -5.41 -3.31
N ASP A 26 3.95 -6.49 -4.00
CA ASP A 26 5.16 -6.58 -4.84
C ASP A 26 5.11 -5.57 -5.98
N SER A 27 3.93 -5.29 -6.56
CA SER A 27 3.78 -4.22 -7.54
C SER A 27 4.00 -2.85 -6.92
N PHE A 28 3.50 -2.59 -5.71
CA PHE A 28 3.71 -1.35 -4.96
C PHE A 28 5.15 -1.13 -4.48
N PHE A 29 5.88 -2.20 -4.15
CA PHE A 29 7.28 -2.15 -3.70
C PHE A 29 8.30 -2.42 -4.81
N SER A 30 7.85 -2.57 -6.05
CA SER A 30 8.74 -2.73 -7.20
C SER A 30 9.62 -1.48 -7.40
N PRO A 31 10.83 -1.61 -7.97
CA PRO A 31 11.67 -0.45 -8.31
C PRO A 31 10.94 0.58 -9.18
N GLU A 32 10.05 0.12 -10.07
CA GLU A 32 9.23 0.98 -10.93
C GLU A 32 8.18 1.75 -10.12
N ALA A 33 7.47 1.10 -9.20
CA ALA A 33 6.52 1.78 -8.32
C ALA A 33 7.23 2.75 -7.38
N ALA A 34 8.38 2.39 -6.82
CA ALA A 34 9.20 3.29 -6.03
C ALA A 34 9.62 4.53 -6.83
N ALA A 35 10.02 4.36 -8.10
CA ALA A 35 10.35 5.48 -8.99
C ALA A 35 9.14 6.37 -9.30
N ASN A 36 7.96 5.79 -9.52
CA ASN A 36 6.73 6.54 -9.75
C ASN A 36 6.26 7.30 -8.51
N ILE A 37 6.40 6.71 -7.32
CA ILE A 37 6.15 7.39 -6.04
C ILE A 37 7.13 8.57 -5.89
N GLY A 38 8.42 8.36 -6.14
CA GLY A 38 9.43 9.42 -6.07
C GLY A 38 9.12 10.61 -7.00
N LYS A 39 8.72 10.33 -8.25
CA LYS A 39 8.27 11.38 -9.20
C LYS A 39 7.03 12.11 -8.69
N SER A 40 6.04 11.39 -8.20
CA SER A 40 4.78 11.98 -7.71
C SER A 40 5.03 12.89 -6.50
N VAL A 41 5.90 12.47 -5.58
CA VAL A 41 6.35 13.27 -4.43
C VAL A 41 7.07 14.53 -4.87
N ALA A 42 7.96 14.44 -5.86
CA ALA A 42 8.68 15.59 -6.38
C ALA A 42 7.73 16.61 -7.04
N VAL A 43 6.77 16.13 -7.83
CA VAL A 43 5.73 16.97 -8.45
C VAL A 43 4.88 17.64 -7.37
N PHE A 44 4.41 16.87 -6.37
CA PHE A 44 3.61 17.40 -5.27
C PHE A 44 4.34 18.54 -4.53
N ARG A 45 5.57 18.31 -4.06
CA ARG A 45 6.37 19.34 -3.37
C ARG A 45 6.58 20.57 -4.25
N LYS A 46 6.90 20.36 -5.53
CA LYS A 46 7.11 21.45 -6.49
C LYS A 46 5.85 22.31 -6.64
N SER A 47 4.68 21.68 -6.78
CA SER A 47 3.40 22.40 -6.89
C SER A 47 3.04 23.18 -5.63
N LEU A 48 3.38 22.70 -4.43
CA LEU A 48 3.21 23.46 -3.18
C LEU A 48 4.05 24.75 -3.20
N ILE A 49 5.32 24.63 -3.58
CA ILE A 49 6.25 25.77 -3.67
C ILE A 49 5.78 26.78 -4.72
N GLU A 50 5.38 26.29 -5.91
CA GLU A 50 4.83 27.14 -6.98
C GLU A 50 3.52 27.82 -6.58
N GLY A 51 2.73 27.19 -5.71
CA GLY A 51 1.52 27.76 -5.09
C GLY A 51 1.80 28.80 -4.01
N GLY A 52 3.06 29.09 -3.70
CA GLY A 52 3.46 30.09 -2.70
C GLY A 52 3.66 29.56 -1.30
N ILE A 53 3.64 28.23 -1.10
CA ILE A 53 3.96 27.62 0.20
C ILE A 53 5.49 27.70 0.42
N PRO A 54 5.96 28.22 1.57
CA PRO A 54 7.38 28.24 1.90
C PRO A 54 8.02 26.85 1.81
N GLU A 55 9.27 26.79 1.36
CA GLU A 55 9.95 25.51 1.09
C GLU A 55 10.00 24.58 2.30
N SER A 56 10.21 25.13 3.50
CA SER A 56 10.21 24.37 4.76
C SER A 56 8.85 23.72 5.03
N GLU A 57 7.76 24.46 4.82
CA GLU A 57 6.40 23.99 5.06
C GLU A 57 5.99 22.96 3.99
N ALA A 58 6.35 23.20 2.72
CA ALA A 58 6.14 22.24 1.65
C ALA A 58 6.89 20.92 1.89
N GLN A 59 8.09 20.97 2.49
CA GLN A 59 8.85 19.79 2.87
C GLN A 59 8.15 19.01 4.00
N ASP A 60 7.62 19.70 5.01
CA ASP A 60 6.92 19.07 6.12
C ASP A 60 5.60 18.43 5.67
N MET A 61 4.80 19.13 4.87
CA MET A 61 3.56 18.59 4.28
C MET A 61 3.83 17.34 3.42
N THR A 62 4.91 17.37 2.63
CA THR A 62 5.34 16.22 1.81
C THR A 62 5.73 15.02 2.68
N ARG A 63 6.45 15.28 3.79
CA ARG A 63 6.85 14.25 4.75
C ARG A 63 5.64 13.62 5.45
N GLU A 64 4.68 14.42 5.89
CA GLU A 64 3.45 13.95 6.53
C GLU A 64 2.59 13.11 5.58
N TYR A 65 2.48 13.53 4.33
CA TYR A 65 1.78 12.77 3.29
C TYR A 65 2.40 11.38 3.11
N LEU A 66 3.73 11.30 3.01
CA LEU A 66 4.45 10.03 2.89
C LEU A 66 4.32 9.14 4.13
N GLN A 67 4.40 9.73 5.33
CA GLN A 67 4.19 8.98 6.57
C GLN A 67 2.79 8.38 6.65
N THR A 68 1.78 9.10 6.17
CA THR A 68 0.41 8.58 6.09
C THR A 68 0.36 7.35 5.20
N LEU A 69 0.94 7.40 4.00
CA LEU A 69 1.02 6.25 3.10
C LEU A 69 1.75 5.04 3.73
N THR A 70 2.86 5.27 4.43
CA THR A 70 3.59 4.19 5.13
C THR A 70 2.78 3.58 6.27
N LYS A 71 2.07 4.40 7.07
CA LYS A 71 1.19 3.91 8.14
C LYS A 71 0.08 3.02 7.60
N TRP A 72 -0.56 3.44 6.50
CA TRP A 72 -1.58 2.64 5.81
C TRP A 72 -1.02 1.31 5.30
N SER A 73 0.20 1.31 4.74
CA SER A 73 0.88 0.09 4.29
C SER A 73 1.17 -0.88 5.44
N ASN A 74 1.58 -0.35 6.59
CA ASN A 74 1.83 -1.16 7.80
C ASN A 74 0.53 -1.77 8.35
N VAL A 75 -0.56 -1.00 8.44
CA VAL A 75 -1.88 -1.52 8.87
C VAL A 75 -2.35 -2.65 7.95
N MET A 76 -2.20 -2.49 6.63
CA MET A 76 -2.55 -3.55 5.67
C MET A 76 -1.65 -4.78 5.81
N ARG A 77 -0.38 -4.60 6.15
CA ARG A 77 0.57 -5.69 6.43
C ARG A 77 0.20 -6.43 7.71
N ASP A 78 -0.11 -5.72 8.78
CA ASP A 78 -0.44 -6.29 10.08
C ASP A 78 -1.78 -7.04 10.03
N ALA A 79 -2.76 -6.51 9.30
CA ALA A 79 -4.03 -7.21 9.02
C ALA A 79 -3.82 -8.54 8.27
N ARG A 80 -2.80 -8.63 7.41
CA ARG A 80 -2.42 -9.87 6.70
C ARG A 80 -1.70 -10.88 7.61
N ILE A 81 -1.00 -10.41 8.65
CA ILE A 81 -0.28 -11.27 9.58
C ILE A 81 -1.26 -11.92 10.57
N ASN A 82 -2.28 -11.18 11.02
CA ASN A 82 -3.24 -11.65 12.01
C ASN A 82 -4.22 -12.73 11.51
N THR A 83 -4.29 -12.98 10.19
CA THR A 83 -5.12 -14.06 9.61
C THR A 83 -4.36 -15.40 9.45
N ARG A 84 -3.16 -15.55 10.05
CA ARG A 84 -2.36 -16.79 9.99
C ARG A 84 -2.33 -17.58 11.31
N ASP A 85 -2.95 -17.05 12.37
CA ASP A 85 -2.96 -17.64 13.72
C ASP A 85 -4.39 -17.88 14.22
N GLU A 86 -5.25 -18.54 13.43
CA GLU A 86 -6.48 -19.23 13.90
C GLU A 86 -6.73 -20.50 13.07
#